data_AF-X1TNN4-F1
#
_entry.id   AF-X1TNN4-F1
#
_cell.length_a   1.000
_cell.length_b   1.000
_cell.length_c   1.000
_cell.angle_alpha   90.00
_cell.angle_beta   90.00
_cell.angle_gamma   90.00
#
_symmetry.space_group_name_H-M   'P 1'
#
loop_
_entity.id
_entity.type
_entity.pdbx_description
1 polymer ?
#
loop_
_entity_poly.entity_id
_entity_poly.type
_entity_poly.pdbx_seq_one_letter_code
_entity_poly.pdbx_strand_id
1 'polypeptide(L)'
;RFEIVDIIRSLIVGRKPEIPNYPVCIECKRNGNTCVYEFGVTCLGPIARAGCDSRCPNSAKGCEACRGVIDDPNVNAQKDLLAEYGLTVEDILQEFNLFNACKGKTIEQKNK
;
A
#
# COMPACT_ATOMS: atom_id res chain seq x y z
N ARG A 1 3.74 11.26 -11.87
CA ARG A 1 4.72 11.61 -10.81
C ARG A 1 6.14 11.40 -11.36
N PHE A 2 7.08 12.32 -11.14
CA PHE A 2 8.47 12.23 -11.64
C PHE A 2 9.46 11.91 -10.52
N GLU A 3 9.26 10.78 -9.85
CA GLU A 3 10.01 10.42 -8.63
C GLU A 3 11.53 10.31 -8.84
N ILE A 4 11.97 9.72 -9.95
CA ILE A 4 13.40 9.62 -10.28
C ILE A 4 14.04 10.99 -10.44
N VAL A 5 13.35 11.93 -11.09
CA VAL A 5 13.85 13.30 -11.28
C VAL A 5 13.99 14.01 -9.93
N ASP A 6 13.03 13.84 -9.04
CA ASP A 6 13.04 14.46 -7.70
C ASP A 6 14.14 13.87 -6.81
N ILE A 7 14.41 12.56 -6.93
CA ILE A 7 15.51 11.89 -6.25
C ILE A 7 16.85 12.43 -6.76
N ILE A 8 17.05 12.46 -8.09
CA ILE A 8 18.30 12.97 -8.69
C ILE A 8 18.53 14.43 -8.28
N ARG A 9 17.49 15.27 -8.35
CA ARG A 9 17.59 16.67 -7.93
C ARG A 9 18.00 16.79 -6.46
N SER A 10 17.42 15.97 -5.59
CA SER A 10 17.76 15.97 -4.16
C SER A 10 19.22 15.58 -3.94
N LEU A 11 19.70 14.55 -4.65
CA LEU A 11 21.09 14.10 -4.56
C LEU A 11 22.09 15.14 -5.06
N ILE A 12 21.78 15.86 -6.16
CA ILE A 12 22.65 16.93 -6.70
C ILE A 12 22.83 18.06 -5.67
N VAL A 13 21.78 18.41 -4.92
CA VAL A 13 21.82 19.47 -3.91
C VAL A 13 22.34 18.95 -2.55
N GLY A 14 22.72 17.67 -2.46
CA GLY A 14 23.21 17.06 -1.21
C GLY A 14 22.13 16.81 -0.15
N ARG A 15 20.85 16.81 -0.54
CA ARG A 15 19.71 16.53 0.34
C ARG A 15 19.34 15.04 0.27
N LYS A 16 18.92 14.47 1.40
CA LYS A 16 18.32 13.14 1.44
C LYS A 16 16.98 13.14 0.68
N PRO A 17 16.79 12.26 -0.34
CA PRO A 17 15.51 12.16 -1.05
C PRO A 17 14.37 11.75 -0.12
N GLU A 18 13.20 12.35 -0.32
CA GLU A 18 11.99 12.01 0.42
C GLU A 18 11.21 10.91 -0.31
N ILE A 19 11.19 9.72 0.28
CA ILE A 19 10.38 8.60 -0.20
C ILE A 19 9.05 8.63 0.55
N PRO A 20 7.89 8.62 -0.14
CA PRO A 20 6.59 8.54 0.51
C PRO A 20 6.52 7.39 1.49
N ASN A 21 6.02 7.66 2.70
CA ASN A 21 5.84 6.66 3.74
C ASN A 21 4.44 6.78 4.37
N TYR A 22 3.44 6.69 3.52
CA TYR A 22 2.03 6.73 3.89
C TYR A 22 1.25 5.76 2.96
N PRO A 23 0.05 5.30 3.36
CA PRO A 23 -0.66 4.28 2.61
C PRO A 23 -1.26 4.80 1.30
N VAL A 24 -1.39 3.93 0.30
CA VAL A 24 -2.01 4.24 -0.99
C VAL A 24 -3.44 4.76 -0.83
N CYS A 25 -4.15 4.35 0.23
CA CYS A 25 -5.49 4.84 0.54
C CYS A 25 -5.61 6.38 0.58
N ILE A 26 -4.56 7.11 0.96
CA ILE A 26 -4.58 8.58 0.99
C ILE A 26 -4.67 9.14 -0.43
N GLU A 27 -3.85 8.65 -1.36
CA GLU A 27 -3.90 9.03 -2.78
C GLU A 27 -5.22 8.57 -3.40
N CYS A 28 -5.65 7.35 -3.09
CA CYS A 28 -6.89 6.78 -3.61
C CYS A 28 -8.13 7.61 -3.25
N LYS A 29 -8.26 7.99 -1.96
CA LYS A 29 -9.34 8.86 -1.49
C LYS A 29 -9.23 10.27 -2.06
N ARG A 30 -8.02 10.81 -2.19
CA ARG A 30 -7.79 12.13 -2.81
C ARG A 30 -8.21 12.16 -4.28
N ASN A 31 -8.05 11.05 -4.99
CA ASN A 31 -8.47 10.89 -6.38
C ASN A 31 -9.97 10.58 -6.54
N GLY A 32 -10.73 10.46 -5.44
CA GLY A 32 -12.18 10.28 -5.48
C GLY A 32 -12.63 8.88 -5.93
N ASN A 33 -11.75 7.88 -5.84
CA ASN A 33 -12.12 6.51 -6.23
C ASN A 33 -13.07 5.89 -5.20
N THR A 34 -14.07 5.16 -5.70
CA THR A 34 -14.83 4.22 -4.90
C THR A 34 -13.92 3.09 -4.41
N CYS A 35 -14.12 2.63 -3.18
CA CYS A 35 -13.35 1.52 -2.62
C CYS A 35 -13.53 0.27 -3.48
N VAL A 36 -12.44 -0.36 -3.93
CA VAL A 36 -12.52 -1.53 -4.83
C VAL A 36 -13.07 -2.78 -4.15
N TYR A 37 -13.10 -2.80 -2.82
CA TYR A 37 -13.79 -3.85 -2.06
C TYR A 37 -15.31 -3.84 -2.30
N GLU A 38 -15.92 -2.68 -2.62
CA GLU A 38 -17.33 -2.60 -3.05
C GLU A 38 -17.60 -3.37 -4.35
N PHE A 39 -16.55 -3.59 -5.15
CA PHE A 39 -16.60 -4.38 -6.37
C PHE A 39 -16.18 -5.84 -6.15
N GLY A 40 -15.97 -6.27 -4.90
CA GLY A 40 -15.50 -7.61 -4.56
C GLY A 40 -14.03 -7.87 -4.92
N VAL A 41 -13.22 -6.82 -5.07
CA VAL A 41 -11.81 -6.92 -5.46
C VAL A 41 -10.91 -6.76 -4.23
N THR A 42 -10.01 -7.73 -4.02
CA THR A 42 -9.00 -7.69 -2.94
C THR A 42 -8.02 -6.53 -3.15
N CYS A 43 -7.59 -5.87 -2.07
CA CYS A 43 -6.72 -4.70 -2.17
C CYS A 43 -5.78 -4.55 -0.96
N LEU A 44 -4.49 -4.39 -1.23
CA LEU A 44 -3.46 -4.17 -0.21
C LEU A 44 -3.15 -2.69 0.04
N GLY A 45 -4.00 -1.79 -0.46
CA GLY A 45 -3.81 -0.33 -0.38
C GLY A 45 -3.58 0.23 1.03
N PRO A 46 -4.22 -0.29 2.09
CA PRO A 46 -4.02 0.17 3.47
C PRO A 46 -2.60 -0.02 4.02
N ILE A 47 -1.86 -1.03 3.54
CA ILE A 47 -0.50 -1.35 4.01
C ILE A 47 0.58 -1.02 2.97
N ALA A 48 0.19 -0.83 1.70
CA ALA A 48 1.09 -0.54 0.60
C ALA A 48 1.61 0.90 0.65
N ARG A 49 2.90 1.07 0.35
CA ARG A 49 3.55 2.37 0.22
C ARG A 49 3.02 3.14 -0.98
N ALA A 50 2.58 4.36 -0.73
CA ALA A 50 2.11 5.29 -1.74
C ALA A 50 3.24 5.84 -2.64
N GLY A 51 2.87 6.77 -3.52
CA GLY A 51 3.77 7.39 -4.49
C GLY A 51 3.51 6.97 -5.94
N CYS A 52 2.63 5.99 -6.17
CA CYS A 52 2.18 5.64 -7.52
C CYS A 52 0.93 6.40 -7.97
N ASP A 53 0.40 7.33 -7.15
CA ASP A 53 -0.81 8.10 -7.41
C ASP A 53 -2.05 7.19 -7.56
N SER A 54 -2.14 6.20 -6.67
CA SER A 54 -3.18 5.16 -6.67
C SER A 54 -3.50 4.58 -8.06
N ARG A 55 -2.47 4.32 -8.87
CA ARG A 55 -2.66 3.93 -10.29
C ARG A 55 -3.58 2.73 -10.49
N CYS A 56 -3.45 1.66 -9.68
CA CYS A 56 -4.32 0.49 -9.82
C CYS A 56 -5.78 0.80 -9.40
N PRO A 57 -6.03 1.43 -8.23
CA PRO A 57 -7.38 1.88 -7.86
C PRO A 57 -8.03 2.84 -8.86
N ASN A 58 -7.27 3.74 -9.49
CA ASN A 58 -7.79 4.63 -10.54
C ASN A 58 -8.32 3.85 -11.77
N SER A 59 -7.95 2.58 -11.91
CA SER A 59 -8.45 1.67 -12.95
C SER A 59 -9.38 0.59 -12.38
N ALA A 60 -9.98 0.82 -11.21
CA ALA A 60 -10.86 -0.11 -10.50
C ALA A 60 -10.21 -1.48 -10.19
N LYS A 61 -8.88 -1.51 -10.01
CA LYS A 61 -8.14 -2.71 -9.61
C LYS A 61 -7.60 -2.59 -8.19
N GLY A 62 -7.44 -3.75 -7.54
CA GLY A 62 -6.74 -3.89 -6.27
C GLY A 62 -5.31 -3.34 -6.31
N CYS A 63 -4.86 -2.76 -5.21
CA CYS A 63 -3.44 -2.47 -5.03
C CYS A 63 -2.69 -3.77 -4.70
N GLU A 64 -1.64 -4.06 -5.44
CA GLU A 64 -0.82 -5.28 -5.29
C GLU A 64 0.39 -5.08 -4.35
N ALA A 65 0.53 -3.91 -3.72
CA ALA A 65 1.66 -3.57 -2.87
C ALA A 65 3.06 -3.73 -3.54
N CYS A 66 3.17 -3.49 -4.85
CA CYS A 66 4.42 -3.60 -5.61
C CYS A 66 5.53 -2.64 -5.15
N ARG A 67 5.17 -1.52 -4.52
CA ARG A 67 6.11 -0.56 -3.89
C ARG A 67 6.55 -0.97 -2.48
N GLY A 68 6.11 -2.15 -2.03
CA GLY A 68 6.32 -2.68 -0.68
C GLY A 68 5.42 -2.05 0.37
N VAL A 69 5.57 -2.52 1.60
CA VAL A 69 4.85 -1.99 2.77
C VAL A 69 5.45 -0.68 3.30
N ILE A 70 4.60 0.13 3.93
CA ILE A 70 5.03 1.28 4.75
C ILE A 70 5.78 0.80 5.99
N ASP A 71 6.59 1.68 6.59
CA ASP A 71 7.50 1.28 7.68
C ASP A 71 6.75 0.96 8.99
N ASP A 72 5.70 1.72 9.28
CA ASP A 72 4.81 1.52 10.44
C ASP A 72 3.35 1.45 9.96
N PRO A 73 2.92 0.29 9.41
CA PRO A 73 1.57 0.13 8.94
C PRO A 73 0.60 0.07 10.13
N ASN A 74 -0.55 0.73 10.00
CA ASN A 74 -1.67 0.47 10.89
C ASN A 74 -2.16 -0.96 10.62
N VAL A 75 -1.63 -1.91 11.39
CA VAL A 75 -1.85 -3.34 11.21
C VAL A 75 -3.33 -3.72 11.30
N ASN A 76 -4.10 -2.93 12.03
CA ASN A 76 -5.54 -3.14 12.18
C ASN A 76 -6.32 -2.64 10.96
N ALA A 77 -5.87 -1.59 10.27
CA ALA A 77 -6.62 -1.03 9.14
C ALA A 77 -6.88 -2.05 8.02
N GLN A 78 -5.92 -2.92 7.71
CA GLN A 78 -6.14 -4.00 6.74
C GLN A 78 -7.07 -5.07 7.30
N LYS A 79 -6.90 -5.46 8.57
CA LYS A 79 -7.73 -6.48 9.22
C LYS A 79 -9.19 -6.05 9.34
N ASP A 80 -9.43 -4.80 9.69
CA ASP A 80 -10.77 -4.22 9.85
C ASP A 80 -11.52 -4.25 8.51
N LEU A 81 -10.84 -3.89 7.42
CA LEU A 81 -11.40 -3.98 6.06
C LEU A 81 -11.66 -5.44 5.65
N LEU A 82 -10.74 -6.36 5.92
CA LEU A 82 -10.98 -7.78 5.65
C LEU A 82 -12.22 -8.28 6.39
N ALA A 83 -12.36 -7.94 7.68
CA ALA A 83 -13.52 -8.32 8.48
C ALA A 83 -14.82 -7.70 7.96
N GLU A 84 -14.80 -6.42 7.54
CA GLU A 84 -15.96 -5.73 6.96
C GLU A 84 -16.48 -6.41 5.69
N TYR A 85 -15.59 -6.88 4.83
CA TYR A 85 -15.94 -7.56 3.58
C TYR A 85 -15.94 -9.09 3.68
N GLY A 86 -15.85 -9.66 4.89
CA GLY A 86 -15.94 -11.10 5.14
C GLY A 86 -14.78 -11.93 4.60
N LEU A 87 -13.61 -11.31 4.42
CA LEU A 87 -12.37 -11.94 3.95
C LEU A 87 -11.44 -12.27 5.11
N THR A 88 -10.59 -13.27 4.90
CA THR A 88 -9.54 -13.68 5.83
C THR A 88 -8.18 -13.15 5.39
N VAL A 89 -7.19 -13.24 6.27
CA VAL A 89 -5.81 -12.83 5.92
C VAL A 89 -5.26 -13.76 4.85
N GLU A 90 -5.61 -15.04 4.93
CA GLU A 90 -5.22 -16.09 3.99
C GLU A 90 -5.67 -15.78 2.56
N ASP A 91 -6.83 -15.15 2.41
CA ASP A 91 -7.39 -14.78 1.10
C ASP A 91 -6.56 -13.73 0.35
N ILE A 92 -5.76 -12.92 1.06
CA ILE A 92 -4.93 -11.86 0.47
C ILE A 92 -3.44 -12.17 0.50
N LEU A 93 -3.04 -13.29 1.12
CA LEU A 93 -1.63 -13.65 1.27
C LEU A 93 -0.98 -13.92 -0.09
N GLN A 94 -1.71 -14.49 -1.05
CA GLN A 94 -1.17 -14.79 -2.37
C GLN A 94 -0.80 -13.50 -3.11
N GLU A 95 -1.68 -12.51 -3.13
CA GLU A 95 -1.45 -11.19 -3.72
C GLU A 95 -0.32 -10.45 -2.99
N PHE A 96 -0.27 -10.56 -1.67
CA PHE A 96 0.80 -9.96 -0.88
C PHE A 96 2.17 -10.54 -1.24
N ASN A 97 2.24 -11.87 -1.33
CA ASN A 97 3.48 -12.60 -1.58
C ASN A 97 4.04 -12.36 -2.99
N LEU A 98 3.21 -11.97 -3.96
CA LEU A 98 3.65 -11.69 -5.34
C LEU A 98 4.85 -10.72 -5.39
N PHE A 99 4.84 -9.67 -4.55
CA PHE A 99 5.93 -8.69 -4.48
C PHE A 99 6.65 -8.65 -3.13
N ASN A 100 6.12 -9.31 -2.09
CA ASN A 100 6.64 -9.20 -0.73
C ASN A 100 7.12 -10.53 -0.11
N ALA A 101 7.12 -11.65 -0.84
CA ALA A 101 7.50 -12.98 -0.30
C ALA A 101 8.86 -13.02 0.41
N CYS A 102 9.86 -12.28 -0.08
CA CYS A 102 11.21 -12.28 0.50
C CYS A 102 11.35 -11.37 1.74
N LYS A 103 10.36 -10.54 2.06
CA LYS A 103 10.37 -9.74 3.29
C LYS A 103 9.88 -10.60 4.45
N GLY A 104 10.74 -11.51 4.90
CA GLY A 104 10.57 -12.31 6.11
C GLY A 104 10.67 -11.48 7.39
N LYS A 105 9.75 -10.53 7.58
CA LYS A 105 9.39 -10.04 8.91
C LYS A 105 7.95 -10.44 9.12
N THR A 106 7.76 -11.52 9.87
CA THR A 106 6.52 -11.79 10.58
C THR A 106 6.08 -10.48 11.20
N ILE A 107 4.89 -10.00 10.85
CA ILE A 107 4.28 -8.85 11.52
C ILE A 107 3.98 -9.35 12.93
N GLU A 108 4.98 -9.25 13.82
CA GLU A 108 4.80 -9.55 15.23
C GLU A 108 3.76 -8.56 15.75
N GLN A 109 2.57 -9.09 15.99
CA GLN A 109 1.48 -8.40 16.65
C GLN A 109 1.98 -8.01 18.05
N LYS A 110 2.48 -6.78 18.19
CA LYS A 110 2.68 -6.19 19.51
C LYS A 110 1.30 -5.89 20.08
N ASN A 111 0.72 -6.89 20.73
CA ASN A 111 -0.39 -6.72 21.65
C ASN A 111 0.00 -5.66 22.67
N LYS A 112 -0.75 -4.55 22.69
CA LYS A 112 -0.82 -3.64 23.82
C LYS A 112 -2.24 -3.67 24.34
#